data_AF-A0A738B3K8-F1
#
_entry.id   AF-A0A738B3K8-F1
#
_cell.length_a   1.000
_cell.length_b   1.000
_cell.length_c   1.000
_cell.angle_alpha   90.00
_cell.angle_beta   90.00
_cell.angle_gamma   90.00
#
_symmetry.space_group_name_H-M   'P 1'
#
loop_
_entity.id
_entity.type
_entity.pdbx_description
1 polymer ?
#
loop_
_entity_poly.entity_id
_entity_poly.type
_entity_poly.pdbx_seq_one_letter_code
_entity_poly.pdbx_strand_id
1 'polypeptide(L)'
;KKIKKASPQSRLIVVGPVPEWNANLVKVISNYTSEFKKTPPIYMSYGLNDEIKGWDKYFDENVPKLGAEYISAYSALCNESGCLTRVGDGPDFVTAVDWGHLTKPGSDFLMKKLGHLIIR
;
A
#
# COMPACT_ATOMS: atom_id res chain seq x y z
N LYS A 1 8.30 -11.94 -19.85
CA LYS A 1 9.13 -12.66 -20.86
C LYS A 1 10.55 -12.09 -21.02
N LYS A 2 10.76 -10.77 -21.16
CA LYS A 2 12.11 -10.18 -21.33
C LYS A 2 13.07 -10.49 -20.17
N ILE A 3 12.63 -10.29 -18.92
CA ILE A 3 13.45 -10.55 -17.73
C ILE A 3 13.87 -12.03 -17.66
N LYS A 4 12.93 -12.98 -17.81
CA LYS A 4 13.24 -14.42 -17.83
C LYS A 4 14.21 -14.84 -18.94
N LYS A 5 14.21 -14.15 -20.09
CA LYS A 5 15.18 -14.40 -21.15
C LYS A 5 16.60 -13.95 -20.74
N ALA A 6 16.70 -12.81 -20.06
CA ALA A 6 17.98 -12.25 -19.63
C ALA A 6 18.52 -12.89 -18.33
N SER A 7 17.63 -13.28 -17.42
CA SER A 7 17.97 -13.93 -16.14
C SER A 7 16.99 -15.09 -15.85
N PRO A 8 17.26 -16.29 -16.40
CA PRO A 8 16.34 -17.43 -16.30
C PRO A 8 16.12 -17.93 -14.88
N GLN A 9 17.18 -17.90 -14.06
CA GLN A 9 17.20 -18.43 -12.70
C GLN A 9 16.62 -17.46 -11.66
N SER A 10 16.45 -16.18 -11.99
CA SER A 10 15.86 -15.21 -11.06
C SER A 10 14.41 -15.55 -10.73
N ARG A 11 14.07 -15.51 -9.44
CA ARG A 11 12.69 -15.47 -8.97
C ARG A 11 12.11 -14.09 -9.28
N LEU A 12 10.93 -14.03 -9.90
CA LEU A 12 10.25 -12.78 -10.21
C LEU A 12 9.10 -12.59 -9.24
N ILE A 13 9.15 -11.50 -8.50
CA ILE A 13 8.09 -11.07 -7.59
C ILE A 13 7.62 -9.70 -8.08
N VAL A 14 6.32 -9.57 -8.30
CA VAL A 14 5.65 -8.28 -8.51
C VAL A 14 5.00 -7.89 -7.20
N VAL A 15 5.46 -6.78 -6.63
CA VAL A 15 4.78 -6.15 -5.49
C VAL A 15 3.67 -5.27 -6.06
N GLY A 16 2.46 -5.52 -5.59
CA GLY A 16 1.24 -4.85 -6.04
C GLY A 16 1.20 -3.35 -5.70
N PRO A 17 0.14 -2.65 -6.14
CA PRO A 17 -0.02 -1.23 -5.85
C PRO A 17 -0.20 -1.00 -4.34
N VAL A 18 0.29 0.13 -3.87
CA VAL A 18 0.03 0.64 -2.51
C VAL A 18 -1.26 1.44 -2.50
N PRO A 19 -1.91 1.64 -1.34
CA PRO A 19 -3.12 2.46 -1.26
C PRO A 19 -2.85 3.90 -1.71
N GLU A 20 -3.79 4.47 -2.45
CA GLU A 20 -3.74 5.87 -2.85
C GLU A 20 -4.87 6.68 -2.21
N TRP A 21 -4.64 7.98 -2.03
CA TRP A 21 -5.57 8.92 -1.44
C TRP A 21 -5.94 10.02 -2.45
N ASN A 22 -7.13 10.61 -2.32
CA ASN A 22 -7.63 11.63 -3.26
C ASN A 22 -6.92 13.00 -3.15
N ALA A 23 -5.93 13.11 -2.26
CA ALA A 23 -5.01 14.23 -2.08
C ALA A 23 -3.79 13.73 -1.28
N ASN A 24 -2.83 14.62 -0.99
CA ASN A 24 -1.75 14.29 -0.06
C ASN A 24 -2.31 13.78 1.29
N LEU A 25 -1.79 12.68 1.82
CA LEU A 25 -2.38 12.03 3.00
C LEU A 25 -2.48 12.97 4.22
N VAL A 26 -1.46 13.80 4.48
CA VAL A 26 -1.51 14.79 5.56
C VAL A 26 -2.68 15.77 5.38
N LYS A 27 -2.99 16.15 4.14
CA LYS A 27 -4.14 17.01 3.81
C LYS A 27 -5.46 16.28 4.03
N VAL A 28 -5.55 14.99 3.66
CA VAL A 28 -6.73 14.16 3.92
C VAL A 28 -7.01 14.04 5.42
N ILE A 29 -5.97 13.78 6.22
CA ILE A 29 -6.05 13.73 7.69
C ILE A 29 -6.53 15.08 8.26
N SER A 30 -5.95 16.20 7.79
CA SER A 30 -6.35 17.54 8.22
C SER A 30 -7.80 17.86 7.87
N ASN A 31 -8.28 17.46 6.69
CA ASN A 31 -9.67 17.62 6.29
C ASN A 31 -10.61 16.81 7.21
N TYR A 32 -10.28 15.54 7.48
CA TYR A 32 -11.04 14.69 8.41
C TYR A 32 -11.16 15.34 9.79
N THR A 33 -10.04 15.80 10.37
CA THR A 33 -10.07 16.44 11.69
C THR A 33 -10.85 17.74 11.69
N SER A 34 -10.80 18.51 10.60
CA SER A 34 -11.57 19.74 10.46
C SER A 34 -13.08 19.47 10.37
N GLU A 35 -13.49 18.41 9.67
CA GLU A 35 -14.88 18.02 9.46
C GLU A 35 -15.49 17.37 10.70
N PHE A 36 -14.80 16.39 11.28
CA PHE A 36 -15.33 15.56 12.37
C PHE A 36 -14.88 15.99 13.77
N LYS A 37 -14.03 17.02 13.88
CA LYS A 37 -13.47 17.53 15.14
C LYS A 37 -12.81 16.46 16.02
N LYS A 38 -12.23 15.44 15.38
CA LYS A 38 -11.56 14.32 16.04
C LYS A 38 -10.38 13.79 15.21
N THR A 39 -9.46 13.08 15.85
CA THR A 39 -8.37 12.39 15.18
C THR A 39 -8.93 11.23 14.34
N PRO A 40 -8.51 11.03 13.08
CA PRO A 40 -8.96 9.89 12.29
C PRO A 40 -8.49 8.56 12.91
N PRO A 41 -9.23 7.47 12.67
CA PRO A 41 -8.78 6.13 13.01
C PRO A 41 -7.45 5.80 12.28
N ILE A 42 -6.72 4.80 12.80
CA ILE A 42 -5.44 4.37 12.20
C ILE A 42 -5.67 3.78 10.80
N TYR A 43 -6.74 3.00 10.63
CA TYR A 43 -7.25 2.55 9.33
C TYR A 43 -8.48 3.37 8.96
N MET A 44 -8.51 3.91 7.75
CA MET A 44 -9.52 4.86 7.32
C MET A 44 -9.86 4.69 5.84
N SER A 45 -11.13 4.87 5.50
CA SER A 45 -11.64 4.92 4.11
C SER A 45 -11.93 6.34 3.60
N TYR A 46 -12.03 7.33 4.49
CA TYR A 46 -12.23 8.73 4.10
C TYR A 46 -11.11 9.21 3.18
N GLY A 47 -11.46 9.69 1.98
CA GLY A 47 -10.50 10.17 0.99
C GLY A 47 -9.61 9.09 0.38
N LEU A 48 -9.93 7.80 0.54
CA LEU A 48 -9.25 6.69 -0.13
C LEU A 48 -9.67 6.61 -1.60
N ASN A 49 -8.73 6.27 -2.48
CA ASN A 49 -9.03 5.93 -3.87
C ASN A 49 -9.41 4.45 -3.99
N ASP A 50 -10.70 4.17 -4.22
CA ASP A 50 -11.25 2.80 -4.27
C ASP A 50 -10.82 2.02 -5.52
N GLU A 51 -10.31 2.67 -6.58
CA GLU A 51 -9.88 2.00 -7.81
C GLU A 51 -8.70 1.05 -7.57
N ILE A 52 -7.83 1.40 -6.62
CA ILE A 52 -6.60 0.64 -6.33
C ILE A 52 -6.92 -0.78 -5.86
N LYS A 53 -8.01 -0.96 -5.10
CA LYS A 53 -8.46 -2.29 -4.68
C LYS A 53 -8.82 -3.17 -5.89
N GLY A 54 -9.42 -2.57 -6.92
CA GLY A 54 -9.75 -3.25 -8.18
C GLY A 54 -8.50 -3.68 -8.94
N TRP A 55 -7.50 -2.80 -9.02
CA TRP A 55 -6.22 -3.10 -9.65
C TRP A 55 -5.43 -4.18 -8.89
N ASP A 56 -5.35 -4.09 -7.57
CA ASP A 56 -4.68 -5.10 -6.74
C ASP A 56 -5.29 -6.49 -6.96
N LYS A 57 -6.63 -6.59 -6.94
CA LYS A 57 -7.34 -7.83 -7.23
C LYS A 57 -7.07 -8.34 -8.65
N TYR A 58 -7.11 -7.46 -9.64
CA TYR A 58 -6.83 -7.83 -11.03
C TYR A 58 -5.42 -8.40 -11.18
N PHE A 59 -4.42 -7.80 -10.53
CA PHE A 59 -3.04 -8.29 -10.62
C PHE A 59 -2.82 -9.58 -9.84
N ASP A 60 -3.42 -9.73 -8.66
CA ASP A 60 -3.39 -10.99 -7.90
C ASP A 60 -3.90 -12.17 -8.73
N GLU A 61 -4.99 -11.96 -9.48
CA GLU A 61 -5.57 -12.97 -10.36
C GLU A 61 -4.75 -13.25 -11.63
N ASN A 62 -4.00 -12.27 -12.16
CA ASN A 62 -3.43 -12.34 -13.52
C ASN A 62 -1.91 -12.40 -13.59
N VAL A 63 -1.17 -11.86 -12.62
CA VAL A 63 0.31 -11.93 -12.58
C VAL A 63 0.82 -13.36 -12.43
N PRO A 64 0.25 -14.23 -11.56
CA PRO A 64 0.67 -15.63 -11.45
C PRO A 64 0.58 -16.40 -12.77
N LYS A 65 -0.43 -16.12 -13.60
CA LYS A 65 -0.62 -16.73 -14.93
C LYS A 65 0.52 -16.40 -15.90
N LEU A 66 1.29 -15.34 -15.63
CA LEU A 66 2.46 -14.93 -16.41
C LEU A 66 3.77 -15.56 -15.92
N GLY A 67 3.73 -16.42 -14.89
CA GLY A 67 4.89 -17.10 -14.32
C GLY A 67 5.72 -16.21 -13.38
N ALA A 68 5.08 -15.25 -12.71
CA ALA A 68 5.68 -14.42 -11.67
C ALA A 68 4.86 -14.54 -10.37
N GLU A 69 5.51 -14.43 -9.23
CA GLU A 69 4.85 -14.33 -7.93
C GLU A 69 4.23 -12.95 -7.77
N TYR A 70 3.05 -12.86 -7.15
CA TYR A 70 2.41 -11.61 -6.79
C TYR A 70 2.35 -11.46 -5.28
N ILE A 71 2.65 -10.27 -4.77
CA ILE A 71 2.50 -9.93 -3.36
C ILE A 71 1.67 -8.64 -3.28
N SER A 72 0.49 -8.72 -2.68
CA SER A 72 -0.39 -7.55 -2.50
C SER A 72 0.14 -6.60 -1.43
N ALA A 73 0.69 -5.45 -1.85
CA ALA A 73 1.03 -4.36 -0.93
C ALA A 73 -0.23 -3.69 -0.37
N TYR A 74 -1.29 -3.59 -1.18
CA TYR A 74 -2.59 -3.08 -0.78
C TYR A 74 -3.15 -3.86 0.42
N SER A 75 -3.23 -5.19 0.32
CA SER A 75 -3.73 -6.04 1.41
C SER A 75 -2.83 -6.04 2.65
N ALA A 76 -1.53 -5.74 2.51
CA ALA A 76 -0.63 -5.57 3.66
C ALA A 76 -0.86 -4.26 4.42
N LEU A 77 -1.37 -3.23 3.74
CA LEU A 77 -1.62 -1.89 4.27
C LEU A 77 -3.10 -1.60 4.54
N CYS A 78 -4.02 -2.47 4.14
CA CYS A 78 -5.46 -2.28 4.29
C CYS A 78 -6.15 -3.45 5.00
N ASN A 79 -7.31 -3.16 5.57
CA ASN A 79 -8.23 -4.14 6.14
C ASN A 79 -9.68 -3.70 5.87
N GLU A 80 -10.65 -4.35 6.53
CA GLU A 80 -12.08 -4.05 6.36
C GLU A 80 -12.47 -2.62 6.77
N SER A 81 -11.68 -1.95 7.61
CA SER A 81 -11.90 -0.57 8.06
C SER A 81 -11.28 0.50 7.14
N GLY A 82 -10.59 0.08 6.08
CA GLY A 82 -9.88 0.96 5.14
C GLY A 82 -8.37 0.72 5.16
N CYS A 83 -7.59 1.76 4.83
CA CYS A 83 -6.14 1.64 4.70
C CYS A 83 -5.38 2.43 5.77
N LEU A 84 -4.18 1.96 6.08
CA LEU A 84 -3.33 2.46 7.14
C LEU A 84 -2.87 3.90 6.83
N THR A 85 -3.23 4.83 7.72
CA THR A 85 -2.90 6.27 7.59
C THR A 85 -1.58 6.62 8.29
N ARG A 86 -1.28 5.95 9.41
CA ARG A 86 -0.09 6.22 10.24
C ARG A 86 0.30 5.00 11.06
N VAL A 87 1.57 4.93 11.44
CA VAL A 87 2.14 3.85 12.28
C VAL A 87 2.50 4.29 13.70
N GLY A 88 2.19 5.54 14.04
CA GLY A 88 2.46 6.19 15.31
C GLY A 88 1.72 7.53 15.40
N ASP A 89 1.99 8.31 16.43
CA ASP A 89 1.31 9.58 16.67
C ASP A 89 2.04 10.77 16.04
N GLY A 90 1.28 11.65 15.39
CA GLY A 90 1.82 12.85 14.75
C GLY A 90 2.11 12.71 13.25
N PRO A 91 2.46 13.82 12.58
CA PRO A 91 2.63 13.87 11.13
C PRO A 91 3.84 13.07 10.62
N ASP A 92 4.87 12.87 11.43
CA ASP A 92 6.08 12.16 11.03
C ASP A 92 5.86 10.65 10.81
N PHE A 93 4.73 10.12 11.27
CA PHE A 93 4.40 8.69 11.19
C PHE A 93 3.34 8.37 10.14
N VAL A 94 2.94 9.33 9.30
CA VAL A 94 2.01 9.06 8.19
C VAL A 94 2.64 8.12 7.18
N THR A 95 1.82 7.31 6.50
CA THR A 95 2.30 6.24 5.62
C THR A 95 2.67 6.71 4.20
N ALA A 96 2.15 7.85 3.74
CA ALA A 96 2.40 8.40 2.42
C ALA A 96 2.82 9.89 2.48
N VAL A 97 3.78 10.26 1.62
CA VAL A 97 4.28 11.63 1.45
C VAL A 97 3.23 12.50 0.75
N ASP A 98 2.72 11.98 -0.37
CA ASP A 98 1.71 12.60 -1.21
C ASP A 98 0.46 11.71 -1.25
N TRP A 99 -0.12 11.47 -2.43
CA TRP A 99 -1.26 10.60 -2.58
C TRP A 99 -0.91 9.12 -2.40
N GLY A 100 0.35 8.69 -2.53
CA GLY A 100 0.69 7.26 -2.47
C GLY A 100 2.17 6.89 -2.28
N HIS A 101 3.13 7.79 -2.49
CA HIS A 101 4.54 7.46 -2.26
C HIS A 101 4.81 7.21 -0.77
N LEU A 102 5.27 5.99 -0.44
CA LEU A 102 5.47 5.60 0.96
C LEU A 102 6.53 6.49 1.64
N THR A 103 6.21 6.96 2.83
CA THR A 103 7.22 7.52 3.75
C THR A 103 8.15 6.41 4.24
N LYS A 104 9.24 6.79 4.93
CA LYS A 104 10.09 5.80 5.62
C LYS A 104 9.28 4.91 6.58
N PRO A 105 8.46 5.45 7.51
CA PRO A 105 7.63 4.61 8.38
C PRO A 105 6.63 3.72 7.63
N GLY A 106 6.03 4.22 6.53
CA GLY A 106 5.13 3.43 5.69
C GLY A 106 5.84 2.25 5.00
N SER A 107 7.03 2.49 4.44
CA SER A 107 7.87 1.47 3.81
C SER A 107 8.38 0.44 4.81
N ASP A 108 8.84 0.88 5.98
CA ASP A 108 9.30 -0.01 7.06
C ASP A 108 8.16 -0.94 7.52
N PHE A 109 6.93 -0.41 7.68
CA PHE A 109 5.76 -1.21 8.02
C PHE A 109 5.43 -2.24 6.93
N LEU A 110 5.42 -1.83 5.66
CA LEU A 110 5.14 -2.72 4.54
C LEU A 110 6.16 -3.87 4.49
N MET A 111 7.45 -3.56 4.59
CA MET A 111 8.50 -4.59 4.54
C MET A 111 8.50 -5.50 5.77
N LYS A 112 8.11 -4.99 6.94
CA LYS A 112 7.89 -5.84 8.11
C LYS A 112 6.79 -6.88 7.87
N LYS A 113 5.74 -6.54 7.10
CA LYS A 113 4.67 -7.47 6.71
C LYS A 113 5.11 -8.45 5.64
N LEU A 114 5.81 -7.98 4.61
CA LEU A 114 6.06 -8.75 3.38
C LEU A 114 7.45 -9.42 3.32
N GLY A 115 8.40 -9.02 4.16
CA GLY A 115 9.81 -9.42 4.05
C GLY A 115 10.02 -10.93 4.03
N HIS A 116 9.26 -11.68 4.83
CA HIS A 116 9.34 -13.15 4.89
C HIS A 116 8.87 -13.86 3.60
N LEU A 117 8.11 -13.18 2.74
CA LEU A 117 7.71 -13.71 1.43
C LEU A 117 8.85 -13.56 0.40
N ILE A 118 9.75 -12.61 0.65
CA ILE A 118 10.90 -12.30 -0.21
C ILE A 118 12.15 -13.04 0.29
N ILE A 119 12.47 -13.00 1.58
CA ILE A 119 13.62 -13.72 2.13
C ILE A 119 13.07 -14.95 2.83
N ARG A 120 13.34 -16.13 2.27
CA ARG A 120 12.97 -17.43 2.84
C ARG A 120 14.12 -17.98 3.66
#